data_AF-A0A1G5EIT8-F1
#
_entry.id   AF-A0A1G5EIT8-F1
#
_cell.length_a   1.000
_cell.length_b   1.000
_cell.length_c   1.000
_cell.angle_alpha   90.00
_cell.angle_beta   90.00
_cell.angle_gamma   90.00
#
_symmetry.space_group_name_H-M   'P 1'
#
loop_
_entity.id
_entity.type
_entity.pdbx_description
1 polymer ?
#
loop_
_entity_poly.entity_id
_entity_poly.type
_entity_poly.pdbx_seq_one_letter_code
_entity_poly.pdbx_strand_id
1 'polypeptide(L)'
;MIAGQSSRGSDEWLERAEQIPGLDIRVGIANCGSEDEYMSAVKIFYDTIAGKAEEIEDHYDSGNLEYFTIKVHALKSAARLIGAVVISDIARNLEEAGKSGDLEFIKAETPHLLTLFRELKDDLDKLYHDTENVTETGRAIGDDLISKAYEELLGYTERMDYDGMENIMDNLEKFDLPAKEQERYEALKVAWLEMDYPQMISLLKGE
;
A
#
# COMPACT_ATOMS: atom_id res chain seq x y z
N MET A 1 -6.71 22.06 -28.71
CA MET A 1 -6.89 20.61 -28.45
C MET A 1 -5.75 20.20 -27.55
N ILE A 2 -6.02 20.03 -26.25
CA ILE A 2 -5.05 19.50 -25.29
C ILE A 2 -5.73 18.28 -24.68
N ALA A 3 -5.66 17.16 -25.39
CA ALA A 3 -6.10 15.85 -24.95
C ALA A 3 -4.95 14.91 -25.31
N GLY A 4 -4.13 14.55 -24.33
CA GLY A 4 -2.94 13.74 -24.60
C GLY A 4 -1.97 13.61 -23.43
N GLN A 5 -2.16 14.34 -22.32
CA GLN A 5 -1.34 14.17 -21.12
C GLN A 5 -2.05 13.41 -19.99
N SER A 6 -3.39 13.35 -19.98
CA SER A 6 -4.15 12.66 -18.92
C SER A 6 -4.19 11.13 -19.07
N SER A 7 -4.15 10.59 -20.30
CA SER A 7 -4.31 9.15 -20.52
C SER A 7 -3.07 8.32 -20.18
N ARG A 8 -1.88 8.91 -20.30
CA ARG A 8 -0.63 8.15 -20.13
C ARG A 8 -0.42 7.65 -18.69
N GLY A 9 -0.88 8.41 -17.71
CA GLY A 9 -0.78 8.03 -16.29
C GLY A 9 -1.83 6.99 -15.86
N SER A 10 -3.03 7.04 -16.44
CA SER A 10 -4.06 6.01 -16.20
C SER A 10 -3.69 4.69 -16.86
N ASP A 11 -3.15 4.73 -18.07
CA ASP A 11 -2.73 3.52 -18.81
C ASP A 11 -1.62 2.78 -18.04
N GLU A 12 -0.59 3.48 -17.56
CA GLU A 12 0.50 2.90 -16.78
C GLU A 12 0.02 2.32 -15.44
N TRP A 13 -0.92 3.00 -14.76
CA TRP A 13 -1.50 2.50 -13.52
C TRP A 13 -2.27 1.18 -13.77
N LEU A 14 -3.06 1.11 -14.84
CA LEU A 14 -3.83 -0.09 -15.20
C LEU A 14 -2.92 -1.27 -15.56
N GLU A 15 -1.84 -1.02 -16.32
CA GLU A 15 -0.84 -2.06 -16.64
C GLU A 15 -0.20 -2.63 -15.37
N ARG A 16 0.13 -1.78 -14.40
CA ARG A 16 0.68 -2.21 -13.10
C ARG A 16 -0.36 -2.95 -12.27
N ALA A 17 -1.61 -2.49 -12.26
CA ALA A 17 -2.70 -3.17 -11.57
C ALA A 17 -2.99 -4.57 -12.17
N GLU A 18 -2.82 -4.76 -13.48
CA GLU A 18 -2.97 -6.07 -14.13
C GLU A 18 -1.92 -7.10 -13.66
N GLN A 19 -0.81 -6.65 -13.09
CA GLN A 19 0.22 -7.53 -12.51
C GLN A 19 -0.08 -7.97 -11.07
N ILE A 20 -1.09 -7.38 -10.41
CA ILE A 20 -1.42 -7.71 -9.01
C ILE A 20 -2.10 -9.08 -8.94
N PRO A 21 -1.51 -10.05 -8.23
CA PRO A 21 -2.13 -11.35 -8.05
C PRO A 21 -3.52 -11.24 -7.41
N GLY A 22 -4.49 -11.96 -7.98
CA GLY A 22 -5.85 -12.01 -7.43
C GLY A 22 -6.74 -10.81 -7.78
N LEU A 23 -6.25 -9.85 -8.55
CA LEU A 23 -7.02 -8.70 -9.04
C LEU A 23 -7.37 -8.86 -10.53
N ASP A 24 -8.65 -9.03 -10.86
CA ASP A 24 -9.14 -9.02 -12.24
C ASP A 24 -9.61 -7.61 -12.62
N ILE A 25 -8.72 -6.83 -13.24
CA ILE A 25 -9.00 -5.44 -13.62
C ILE A 25 -10.16 -5.32 -14.62
N ARG A 26 -10.37 -6.33 -15.47
CA ARG A 26 -11.43 -6.29 -16.50
C ARG A 26 -12.79 -6.43 -15.85
N VAL A 27 -12.90 -7.35 -14.89
CA VAL A 27 -14.11 -7.49 -14.05
C VAL A 27 -14.33 -6.23 -13.22
N GLY A 28 -13.28 -5.69 -12.61
CA GLY A 28 -13.36 -4.46 -11.82
C GLY A 28 -13.89 -3.27 -12.62
N ILE A 29 -13.30 -2.97 -13.78
CA ILE A 29 -13.74 -1.90 -14.68
C ILE A 29 -15.19 -2.11 -15.13
N ALA A 30 -15.57 -3.35 -15.47
CA ALA A 30 -16.94 -3.66 -15.86
C ALA A 30 -17.96 -3.42 -14.74
N ASN A 31 -17.58 -3.65 -13.48
CA ASN A 31 -18.42 -3.37 -12.32
C ASN A 31 -18.51 -1.87 -11.97
N CYS A 32 -17.41 -1.15 -12.15
CA CYS A 32 -17.31 0.29 -11.85
C CYS A 32 -17.93 1.17 -12.94
N GLY A 33 -17.86 0.76 -14.22
CA GLY A 33 -18.43 1.47 -15.36
C GLY A 33 -17.40 2.24 -16.19
N SER A 34 -16.27 2.63 -15.59
CA SER A 34 -15.15 3.28 -16.25
C SER A 34 -13.82 3.00 -15.54
N GLU A 35 -12.70 3.27 -16.22
CA GLU A 35 -11.35 3.14 -15.67
C GLU A 35 -11.11 4.12 -14.51
N ASP A 36 -11.55 5.38 -14.62
CA ASP A 36 -11.40 6.38 -13.56
C ASP A 36 -12.18 6.01 -12.28
N GLU A 37 -13.40 5.50 -12.44
CA GLU A 37 -14.21 5.01 -11.32
C GLU A 37 -13.61 3.74 -10.71
N TYR A 38 -13.00 2.89 -11.53
CA TYR A 38 -12.29 1.70 -11.07
C TYR A 38 -11.07 2.07 -10.21
N MET A 39 -10.20 2.96 -10.70
CA MET A 39 -9.03 3.44 -9.95
C MET A 39 -9.45 4.05 -8.61
N SER A 40 -10.51 4.86 -8.60
CA SER A 40 -11.07 5.45 -7.38
C SER A 40 -11.58 4.37 -6.41
N ALA A 41 -12.27 3.35 -6.92
CA ALA A 41 -12.77 2.24 -6.12
C ALA A 41 -11.64 1.40 -5.51
N VAL A 42 -10.57 1.11 -6.27
CA VAL A 42 -9.39 0.41 -5.77
C VAL A 42 -8.69 1.24 -4.69
N LYS A 43 -8.62 2.57 -4.84
CA LYS A 43 -8.00 3.45 -3.83
C LYS A 43 -8.78 3.43 -2.52
N ILE A 44 -10.10 3.59 -2.58
CA ILE A 44 -10.97 3.49 -1.40
C ILE A 44 -10.86 2.11 -0.76
N PHE A 45 -10.83 1.05 -1.59
CA PHE A 45 -10.67 -0.31 -1.09
C PHE A 45 -9.37 -0.44 -0.30
N TYR A 46 -8.24 -0.08 -0.92
CA TYR A 46 -6.90 -0.05 -0.33
C TYR A 46 -6.86 0.70 1.01
N ASP A 47 -7.36 1.93 1.06
CA ASP A 47 -7.34 2.77 2.27
C ASP A 47 -8.13 2.16 3.45
N THR A 48 -9.06 1.24 3.16
CA THR A 48 -9.92 0.61 4.17
C THR A 48 -9.49 -0.82 4.55
N ILE A 49 -8.50 -1.41 3.89
CA ILE A 49 -8.13 -2.82 4.12
C ILE A 49 -7.70 -3.07 5.55
N ALA A 50 -6.78 -2.26 6.08
CA ALA A 50 -6.21 -2.46 7.41
C ALA A 50 -7.30 -2.49 8.50
N GLY A 51 -8.15 -1.46 8.53
CA GLY A 51 -9.24 -1.38 9.50
C GLY A 51 -10.29 -2.49 9.31
N LYS A 52 -10.62 -2.87 8.07
CA LYS A 52 -11.56 -3.97 7.83
C LYS A 52 -11.01 -5.33 8.26
N ALA A 53 -9.72 -5.58 8.05
CA ALA A 53 -9.08 -6.81 8.47
C ALA A 53 -9.07 -6.94 10.00
N GLU A 54 -8.72 -5.86 10.71
CA GLU A 54 -8.78 -5.77 12.18
C GLU A 54 -10.21 -6.00 12.70
N GLU A 55 -11.22 -5.33 12.14
CA GLU A 55 -12.62 -5.54 12.55
C GLU A 55 -13.11 -6.98 12.35
N ILE A 56 -12.69 -7.64 11.26
CA ILE A 56 -13.05 -9.05 11.01
C ILE A 56 -12.37 -9.96 12.03
N GLU A 57 -11.08 -9.75 12.28
CA GLU A 57 -10.28 -10.53 13.23
C GLU A 57 -10.80 -10.37 14.67
N ASP A 58 -11.10 -9.15 15.11
CA ASP A 58 -11.66 -8.86 16.42
C ASP A 58 -13.01 -9.56 16.66
N HIS A 59 -13.91 -9.51 15.67
CA HIS A 59 -15.21 -10.17 15.79
C HIS A 59 -15.10 -11.70 15.72
N TYR A 60 -14.12 -12.22 14.99
CA TYR A 60 -13.81 -13.65 14.99
C TYR A 60 -13.26 -14.10 16.34
N ASP A 61 -12.25 -13.43 16.88
CA ASP A 61 -11.58 -13.79 18.13
C ASP A 61 -12.49 -13.63 19.37
N SER A 62 -13.37 -12.63 19.35
CA SER A 62 -14.39 -12.43 20.40
C SER A 62 -15.59 -13.38 20.28
N GLY A 63 -15.66 -14.21 19.22
CA GLY A 63 -16.78 -15.11 18.96
C GLY A 63 -18.08 -14.40 18.60
N ASN A 64 -18.01 -13.14 18.17
CA ASN A 64 -19.16 -12.33 17.82
C ASN A 64 -19.64 -12.63 16.38
N LEU A 65 -20.29 -13.79 16.24
CA LEU A 65 -20.68 -14.36 14.95
C LEU A 65 -21.57 -13.43 14.11
N GLU A 66 -22.49 -12.70 14.73
CA GLU A 66 -23.40 -11.79 14.03
C GLU A 66 -22.63 -10.66 13.35
N TYR A 67 -21.78 -9.97 14.10
CA TYR A 67 -20.98 -8.87 13.57
C TYR A 67 -19.90 -9.36 12.60
N PHE A 68 -19.27 -10.50 12.87
CA PHE A 68 -18.37 -11.15 11.92
C PHE A 68 -19.05 -11.36 10.56
N THR A 69 -20.26 -11.94 10.56
CA THR A 69 -21.06 -12.19 9.35
C THR A 69 -21.35 -10.89 8.59
N ILE A 70 -21.67 -9.80 9.31
CA ILE A 70 -21.89 -8.48 8.71
C ILE A 70 -20.61 -7.95 8.06
N LYS A 71 -19.45 -8.08 8.71
CA LYS A 71 -18.17 -7.60 8.17
C LYS A 71 -17.74 -8.38 6.93
N VAL A 72 -17.82 -9.71 6.93
CA VAL A 72 -17.50 -10.52 5.73
C VAL A 72 -18.49 -10.28 4.59
N HIS A 73 -19.78 -10.02 4.89
CA HIS A 73 -20.75 -9.60 3.87
C HIS A 73 -20.36 -8.27 3.21
N ALA A 74 -19.92 -7.29 4.00
CA ALA A 74 -19.47 -6.01 3.49
C ALA A 74 -18.19 -6.16 2.64
N LEU A 75 -17.23 -6.98 3.11
CA LEU A 75 -16.01 -7.29 2.37
C LEU A 75 -16.31 -7.96 1.03
N LYS A 76 -17.22 -8.95 0.99
CA LYS A 76 -17.62 -9.66 -0.24
C LYS A 76 -17.98 -8.69 -1.37
N SER A 77 -18.85 -7.72 -1.08
CA SER A 77 -19.33 -6.76 -2.08
C SER A 77 -18.22 -5.78 -2.50
N ALA A 78 -17.41 -5.31 -1.54
CA ALA A 78 -16.30 -4.41 -1.82
C ALA A 78 -15.21 -5.10 -2.67
N ALA A 79 -14.85 -6.34 -2.34
CA ALA A 79 -13.87 -7.13 -3.09
C ALA A 79 -14.39 -7.45 -4.50
N ARG A 80 -15.69 -7.76 -4.63
CA ARG A 80 -16.30 -7.98 -5.94
C ARG A 80 -16.21 -6.75 -6.83
N LEU A 81 -16.49 -5.57 -6.28
CA LEU A 81 -16.46 -4.30 -7.01
C LEU A 81 -15.12 -4.10 -7.72
N ILE A 82 -14.01 -4.35 -7.03
CA ILE A 82 -12.66 -4.14 -7.57
C ILE A 82 -12.10 -5.33 -8.38
N GLY A 83 -12.85 -6.42 -8.51
CA GLY A 83 -12.38 -7.62 -9.21
C GLY A 83 -11.48 -8.54 -8.38
N ALA A 84 -11.45 -8.39 -7.05
CA ALA A 84 -10.77 -9.33 -6.14
C ALA A 84 -11.64 -10.58 -5.91
N VAL A 85 -11.82 -11.37 -6.97
CA VAL A 85 -12.83 -12.44 -7.05
C VAL A 85 -12.64 -13.51 -5.98
N VAL A 86 -11.39 -13.96 -5.75
CA VAL A 86 -11.09 -15.01 -4.77
C VAL A 86 -11.47 -14.58 -3.35
N ILE A 87 -11.08 -13.37 -2.95
CA ILE A 87 -11.45 -12.79 -1.64
C ILE A 87 -12.98 -12.68 -1.53
N SER A 88 -13.65 -12.24 -2.59
CA SER A 88 -15.12 -12.14 -2.62
C SER A 88 -15.78 -13.51 -2.41
N ASP A 89 -15.28 -14.56 -3.06
CA ASP A 89 -15.85 -15.90 -2.96
C ASP A 89 -15.62 -16.53 -1.59
N ILE A 90 -14.44 -16.34 -0.98
CA ILE A 90 -14.15 -16.77 0.39
C ILE A 90 -15.06 -16.03 1.38
N ALA A 91 -15.18 -14.71 1.25
CA ALA A 91 -16.06 -13.90 2.08
C ALA A 91 -17.54 -14.31 1.95
N ARG A 92 -17.99 -14.72 0.75
CA ARG A 92 -19.33 -15.29 0.53
C ARG A 92 -19.51 -16.61 1.29
N ASN A 93 -18.53 -17.52 1.22
CA ASN A 93 -18.61 -18.80 1.94
C ASN A 93 -18.63 -18.59 3.46
N LEU A 94 -17.81 -17.66 3.98
CA LEU A 94 -17.80 -17.28 5.38
C LEU A 94 -19.11 -16.60 5.83
N GLU A 95 -19.72 -15.79 4.97
CA GLU A 95 -21.04 -15.21 5.23
C GLU A 95 -22.11 -16.31 5.33
N GLU A 96 -22.10 -17.29 4.43
CA GLU A 96 -23.01 -18.44 4.46
C GLU A 96 -22.82 -19.28 5.74
N ALA A 97 -21.56 -19.59 6.09
CA ALA A 97 -21.20 -20.28 7.32
C ALA A 97 -21.64 -19.51 8.57
N GLY A 98 -21.48 -18.18 8.58
CA GLY A 98 -21.96 -17.31 9.64
C GLY A 98 -23.47 -17.37 9.83
N LYS A 99 -24.22 -17.40 8.73
CA LYS A 99 -25.69 -17.54 8.73
C LYS A 99 -26.17 -18.91 9.17
N SER A 100 -25.44 -19.98 8.85
CA SER A 100 -25.78 -21.35 9.24
C SER A 100 -25.22 -21.77 10.59
N GLY A 101 -24.33 -20.97 11.21
CA GLY A 101 -23.66 -21.29 12.47
C GLY A 101 -22.55 -22.33 12.34
N ASP A 102 -21.93 -22.47 11.15
CA ASP A 102 -20.84 -23.42 10.92
C ASP A 102 -19.50 -22.87 11.44
N LEU A 103 -19.30 -23.01 12.75
CA LEU A 103 -18.10 -22.49 13.43
C LEU A 103 -16.82 -23.22 13.02
N GLU A 104 -16.90 -24.48 12.60
CA GLU A 104 -15.72 -25.24 12.17
C GLU A 104 -15.20 -24.69 10.84
N PHE A 105 -16.10 -24.42 9.89
CA PHE A 105 -15.73 -23.80 8.62
C PHE A 105 -15.16 -22.39 8.84
N ILE A 106 -15.80 -21.57 9.68
CA ILE A 106 -15.31 -20.22 9.98
C ILE A 106 -13.90 -20.26 10.58
N LYS A 107 -13.66 -21.17 11.51
CA LYS A 107 -12.35 -21.32 12.14
C LYS A 107 -11.27 -21.75 11.15
N ALA A 108 -11.62 -22.61 10.20
CA ALA A 108 -10.68 -23.09 9.19
C ALA A 108 -10.35 -22.00 8.15
N GLU A 109 -11.35 -21.22 7.73
CA GLU A 109 -11.24 -20.37 6.55
C GLU A 109 -10.93 -18.89 6.86
N THR A 110 -11.29 -18.38 8.06
CA THR A 110 -11.04 -16.98 8.43
C THR A 110 -9.55 -16.58 8.38
N PRO A 111 -8.59 -17.40 8.87
CA PRO A 111 -7.18 -17.06 8.73
C PRO A 111 -6.73 -16.93 7.28
N HIS A 112 -7.25 -17.79 6.39
CA HIS A 112 -6.93 -17.75 4.98
C HIS A 112 -7.44 -16.46 4.32
N LEU A 113 -8.68 -16.06 4.62
CA LEU A 113 -9.23 -14.78 4.17
C LEU A 113 -8.36 -13.60 4.61
N LEU A 114 -8.00 -13.54 5.90
CA LEU A 114 -7.22 -12.44 6.47
C LEU A 114 -5.82 -12.35 5.87
N THR A 115 -5.17 -13.49 5.63
CA THR A 115 -3.87 -13.53 4.93
C THR A 115 -3.98 -12.94 3.52
N LEU A 116 -4.89 -13.45 2.68
CA LEU A 116 -5.06 -12.94 1.31
C LEU A 116 -5.43 -11.45 1.28
N PHE A 117 -6.26 -11.02 2.24
CA PHE A 117 -6.70 -9.64 2.30
C PHE A 117 -5.56 -8.68 2.68
N ARG A 118 -4.68 -9.09 3.60
CA ARG A 118 -3.48 -8.34 3.98
C ARG A 118 -2.43 -8.35 2.87
N GLU A 119 -2.19 -9.50 2.22
CA GLU A 119 -1.29 -9.60 1.07
C GLU A 119 -1.74 -8.68 -0.07
N LEU A 120 -3.05 -8.62 -0.36
CA LEU A 120 -3.58 -7.69 -1.35
C LEU A 120 -3.35 -6.22 -0.96
N LYS A 121 -3.37 -5.90 0.34
CA LYS A 121 -2.98 -4.54 0.78
C LYS A 121 -1.54 -4.26 0.41
N ASP A 122 -0.63 -5.18 0.66
CA ASP A 122 0.81 -4.98 0.40
C ASP A 122 1.08 -4.88 -1.10
N ASP A 123 0.36 -5.62 -1.93
CA ASP A 123 0.47 -5.49 -3.39
C ASP A 123 -0.14 -4.18 -3.92
N LEU A 124 -1.25 -3.73 -3.34
CA LEU A 124 -1.84 -2.43 -3.67
C LEU A 124 -1.00 -1.27 -3.12
N ASP A 125 -0.31 -1.44 -1.99
CA ASP A 125 0.61 -0.45 -1.44
C ASP A 125 1.71 -0.16 -2.46
N LYS A 126 2.31 -1.19 -3.06
CA LYS A 126 3.25 -1.05 -4.19
C LYS A 126 2.63 -0.27 -5.34
N LEU A 127 1.35 -0.46 -5.65
CA LEU A 127 0.69 0.29 -6.73
C LEU A 127 0.59 1.80 -6.46
N TYR A 128 0.37 2.20 -5.20
CA TYR A 128 0.21 3.61 -4.79
C TYR A 128 1.50 4.28 -4.31
N HIS A 129 2.47 3.49 -3.85
CA HIS A 129 3.67 3.95 -3.18
C HIS A 129 4.98 3.50 -3.85
N ASP A 130 4.96 2.61 -4.86
CA ASP A 130 6.11 2.51 -5.78
C ASP A 130 6.11 3.73 -6.71
N THR A 131 6.85 4.74 -6.27
CA THR A 131 8.00 5.20 -7.06
C THR A 131 9.08 4.11 -7.03
N GLU A 132 9.08 3.26 -8.05
CA GLU A 132 10.15 2.28 -8.39
C GLU A 132 10.42 1.10 -7.43
N ASN A 133 10.10 -0.11 -7.92
CA ASN A 133 10.69 -1.40 -7.57
C ASN A 133 12.14 -1.33 -7.03
N VAL A 134 12.37 -1.48 -5.72
CA VAL A 134 13.59 -2.12 -5.18
C VAL A 134 13.32 -2.82 -3.84
N THR A 135 12.89 -4.08 -3.89
CA THR A 135 13.27 -5.06 -2.87
C THR A 135 14.57 -5.73 -3.30
N GLU A 136 15.70 -5.03 -3.20
CA GLU A 136 17.05 -5.61 -3.28
C GLU A 136 18.05 -4.56 -2.80
N THR A 137 18.61 -4.75 -1.60
CA THR A 137 19.71 -3.95 -1.09
C THR A 137 20.86 -3.95 -2.10
N GLY A 138 21.34 -2.75 -2.49
CA GLY A 138 22.51 -2.61 -3.38
C GLY A 138 22.20 -2.35 -4.86
N ARG A 139 21.06 -1.72 -5.18
CA ARG A 139 20.77 -1.22 -6.53
C ARG A 139 21.06 0.28 -6.63
N ALA A 140 21.67 0.69 -7.74
CA ALA A 140 21.95 2.10 -8.02
C ALA A 140 20.63 2.91 -8.11
N ILE A 141 20.55 4.01 -7.36
CA ILE A 141 19.41 4.94 -7.36
C ILE A 141 19.63 6.09 -8.36
N GLY A 142 18.57 6.49 -9.07
CA GLY A 142 18.58 7.61 -10.01
C GLY A 142 18.61 8.97 -9.32
N ASP A 143 19.24 9.97 -9.95
CA ASP A 143 19.40 11.32 -9.41
C ASP A 143 18.07 12.00 -9.02
N ASP A 144 17.01 11.72 -9.77
CA ASP A 144 15.68 12.27 -9.57
C ASP A 144 14.98 11.68 -8.33
N LEU A 145 15.19 10.39 -8.05
CA LEU A 145 14.72 9.76 -6.82
C LEU A 145 15.47 10.28 -5.59
N ILE A 146 16.80 10.43 -5.67
CA ILE A 146 17.59 11.01 -4.58
C ILE A 146 17.10 12.43 -4.27
N SER A 147 16.86 13.23 -5.30
CA SER A 147 16.38 14.60 -5.14
C SER A 147 15.03 14.65 -4.44
N LYS A 148 14.07 13.80 -4.84
CA LYS A 148 12.76 13.70 -4.18
C LYS A 148 12.88 13.24 -2.73
N ALA A 149 13.69 12.20 -2.46
CA ALA A 149 13.91 11.71 -1.11
C ALA A 149 14.49 12.81 -0.20
N TYR A 150 15.42 13.62 -0.70
CA TYR A 150 15.96 14.75 0.05
C TYR A 150 14.96 15.89 0.25
N GLU A 151 14.11 16.18 -0.74
CA GLU A 151 13.02 17.15 -0.60
C GLU A 151 12.01 16.73 0.48
N GLU A 152 11.62 15.45 0.49
CA GLU A 152 10.73 14.89 1.50
C GLU A 152 11.38 14.87 2.89
N LEU A 153 12.63 14.39 2.98
CA LEU A 153 13.39 14.39 4.22
C LEU A 153 13.50 15.79 4.79
N LEU A 154 13.80 16.80 3.96
CA LEU A 154 13.84 18.20 4.38
C LEU A 154 12.49 18.65 4.95
N GLY A 155 11.39 18.32 4.28
CA GLY A 155 10.05 18.64 4.75
C GLY A 155 9.73 18.02 6.12
N TYR A 156 10.14 16.77 6.36
CA TYR A 156 9.97 16.11 7.66
C TYR A 156 10.92 16.69 8.72
N THR A 157 12.17 17.01 8.37
CA THR A 157 13.14 17.63 9.28
C THR A 157 12.70 19.02 9.73
N GLU A 158 12.19 19.86 8.84
CA GLU A 158 11.67 21.20 9.19
C GLU A 158 10.46 21.14 10.12
N ARG A 159 9.68 20.05 10.05
CA ARG A 159 8.54 19.79 10.93
C ARG A 159 8.87 18.94 12.16
N MET A 160 10.11 18.48 12.29
CA MET A 160 10.58 17.56 13.32
C MET A 160 9.73 16.28 13.41
N ASP A 161 9.28 15.77 12.27
CA ASP A 161 8.46 14.57 12.13
C ASP A 161 9.35 13.31 12.12
N TYR A 162 9.59 12.74 13.30
CA TYR A 162 10.54 11.63 13.49
C TYR A 162 10.18 10.40 12.66
N ASP A 163 8.93 9.97 12.68
CA ASP A 163 8.47 8.77 11.97
C ASP A 163 8.63 8.95 10.45
N GLY A 164 8.33 10.16 9.94
CA GLY A 164 8.57 10.50 8.54
C GLY A 164 10.06 10.50 8.16
N MET A 165 10.92 11.06 9.02
CA MET A 165 12.37 11.06 8.79
C MET A 165 12.97 9.65 8.82
N GLU A 166 12.58 8.83 9.81
CA GLU A 166 13.05 7.45 9.97
C GLU A 166 12.72 6.61 8.74
N ASN A 167 11.49 6.71 8.24
CA ASN A 167 11.06 6.00 7.03
C ASN A 167 11.92 6.38 5.80
N ILE A 168 12.20 7.66 5.59
CA ILE A 168 13.03 8.10 4.46
C ILE A 168 14.49 7.64 4.62
N MET A 169 15.06 7.73 5.82
CA MET A 169 16.43 7.30 6.10
C MET A 169 16.61 5.78 5.91
N ASP A 170 15.69 4.97 6.43
CA ASP A 170 15.66 3.52 6.27
C ASP A 170 15.49 3.11 4.81
N ASN A 171 14.70 3.87 4.04
CA ASN A 171 14.54 3.61 2.62
C ASN A 171 15.81 3.94 1.84
N LEU A 172 16.45 5.09 2.09
CA LEU A 172 17.71 5.47 1.44
C LEU A 172 18.84 4.47 1.73
N GLU A 173 18.87 3.85 2.92
CA GLU A 173 19.89 2.85 3.29
C GLU A 173 19.81 1.59 2.42
N LYS A 174 18.67 1.32 1.79
CA LYS A 174 18.47 0.15 0.91
C LYS A 174 19.13 0.33 -0.48
N PHE A 175 19.55 1.53 -0.85
CA PHE A 175 20.08 1.84 -2.18
C PHE A 175 21.58 2.08 -2.20
N ASP A 176 22.21 1.77 -3.34
CA ASP A 176 23.59 2.20 -3.62
C ASP A 176 23.55 3.63 -4.19
N LEU A 177 23.90 4.61 -3.36
CA LEU A 177 23.97 5.99 -3.82
C LEU A 177 25.15 6.20 -4.80
N PRO A 178 24.97 7.02 -5.86
CA PRO A 178 26.05 7.43 -6.74
C PRO A 178 27.23 8.02 -5.94
N ALA A 179 28.45 7.81 -6.41
CA ALA A 179 29.66 8.28 -5.73
C ALA A 179 29.66 9.79 -5.40
N LYS A 180 28.96 10.60 -6.19
CA LYS A 180 28.81 12.04 -5.96
C LYS A 180 27.93 12.41 -4.75
N GLU A 181 27.04 11.51 -4.33
CA GLU A 181 26.11 11.71 -3.20
C GLU A 181 26.55 10.97 -1.93
N GLN A 182 27.49 10.03 -2.02
CA GLN A 182 27.94 9.24 -0.87
C GLN A 182 28.42 10.12 0.31
N GLU A 183 29.25 11.13 0.03
CA GLU A 183 29.77 12.03 1.08
C GLU A 183 28.64 12.76 1.81
N ARG A 184 27.66 13.27 1.06
CA ARG A 184 26.50 13.98 1.60
C ARG A 184 25.61 13.06 2.44
N TYR A 185 25.38 11.83 1.97
CA TYR A 185 24.56 10.85 2.68
C TYR A 185 25.22 10.33 3.96
N GLU A 186 26.53 10.09 3.96
CA GLU A 186 27.26 9.75 5.20
C GLU A 186 27.17 10.88 6.23
N ALA A 187 27.32 12.13 5.82
CA ALA A 187 27.15 13.28 6.70
C ALA A 187 25.70 13.38 7.23
N LEU A 188 24.71 13.08 6.39
CA LEU A 188 23.30 13.02 6.80
C LEU A 188 23.04 11.94 7.84
N LYS A 189 23.61 10.75 7.70
CA LYS A 189 23.49 9.67 8.68
C LYS A 189 24.08 10.05 10.03
N VAL A 190 25.24 10.71 10.04
CA VAL A 190 25.84 11.21 11.29
C VAL A 190 24.93 12.24 11.96
N ALA A 191 24.45 13.24 11.21
CA ALA A 191 23.56 14.27 11.73
C ALA A 191 22.22 13.68 12.23
N TRP A 192 21.67 12.67 11.54
CA TRP A 192 20.49 11.92 11.98
C TRP A 192 20.70 11.21 13.31
N LEU A 193 21.80 10.45 13.46
CA LEU A 193 22.13 9.73 14.69
C LEU A 193 22.38 10.66 15.88
N GLU A 194 22.92 11.85 15.61
CA GLU A 194 23.14 12.90 16.62
C GLU A 194 21.90 13.78 16.85
N MET A 195 20.83 13.56 16.08
CA MET A 195 19.60 14.37 16.05
C MET A 195 19.88 15.87 15.80
N ASP A 196 20.92 16.16 15.01
CA ASP A 196 21.31 17.52 14.62
C ASP A 196 20.48 17.98 13.41
N TYR A 197 19.22 18.34 13.67
CA TYR A 197 18.30 18.83 12.64
C TYR A 197 18.82 20.05 11.85
N PRO A 198 19.47 21.07 12.47
CA PRO A 198 20.10 22.15 11.71
C PRO A 198 21.14 21.67 10.70
N GLN A 199 22.01 20.73 11.10
CA GLN A 199 23.01 20.16 10.20
C GLN A 199 22.35 19.36 9.07
N MET A 200 21.31 18.58 9.38
CA MET A 200 20.53 17.87 8.34
C MET A 200 19.93 18.84 7.32
N ILE A 201 19.32 19.95 7.77
CA ILE A 201 18.74 20.96 6.88
C ILE A 201 19.79 21.59 5.96
N SER A 202 20.97 21.94 6.49
CA SER A 202 22.08 22.50 5.69
C SER A 202 22.51 21.51 4.60
N LEU A 203 22.71 20.24 4.99
CA LEU A 203 23.10 19.18 4.07
C LEU A 203 22.02 18.97 3.00
N LEU A 204 20.73 18.99 3.34
CA LEU A 204 19.62 18.78 2.38
C LEU A 204 19.39 19.96 1.43
N LYS A 205 19.76 21.17 1.82
CA LYS A 205 19.75 22.35 0.93
C LYS A 205 20.96 22.42 -0.01
N GLY A 206 22.01 21.62 0.26
CA GLY A 206 23.23 21.60 -0.53
C GLY A 206 24.14 22.80 -0.24
N GLU A 207 24.08 23.30 1.00
CA GLU A 207 24.87 24.42 1.52
C GLU A 207 26.16 23.95 2.21
#